data_AF-A0AAJ5Z679-F1
#
_entry.id   AF-A0AAJ5Z679-F1
#
_cell.length_a   1.000
_cell.length_b   1.000
_cell.length_c   1.000
_cell.angle_alpha   90.00
_cell.angle_beta   90.00
_cell.angle_gamma   90.00
#
_symmetry.space_group_name_H-M   'P 1'
#
loop_
_entity.id
_entity.type
_entity.pdbx_description
1 polymer ?
#
loop_
_entity_poly.entity_id
_entity_poly.type
_entity_poly.pdbx_seq_one_letter_code
_entity_poly.pdbx_strand_id
1 'polypeptide(L)'
;MTQLMAALLGLFYASLIWAAPVPFVTAPGPHATQGRLEPLLSWFSGEFSSQEQATFDARFTSAELRLVEIWPGEGPFRWVYAEQFLTERAQRPFRQRIYRFSSLPDGRILMAELTMPRATDFAGAWRRPELLDSLTPQQLSLRAGCEIWLTRQPGGEYKGQTRVGHCATDFGGATTLVQYLWIGPDSVRLLDRAYDNGAHQRWGSPGEGYVYLRKGMRRGE
;
A
#
# COMPACT_ATOMS: atom_id res chain seq x y z
N MET A 1 74.49 -30.31 -34.17
CA MET A 1 73.66 -29.98 -33.00
C MET A 1 73.21 -28.53 -33.13
N THR A 2 71.89 -28.32 -33.13
CA THR A 2 71.11 -27.07 -32.89
C THR A 2 71.36 -25.86 -33.82
N GLN A 3 70.50 -25.52 -34.80
CA GLN A 3 69.11 -24.96 -34.73
C GLN A 3 69.07 -23.55 -34.08
N LEU A 4 68.32 -22.52 -34.49
CA LEU A 4 67.34 -22.24 -35.56
C LEU A 4 67.03 -20.72 -35.53
N MET A 5 66.56 -20.14 -36.65
CA MET A 5 65.53 -19.08 -36.81
C MET A 5 65.59 -17.78 -35.97
N ALA A 6 65.77 -16.58 -36.52
CA ALA A 6 65.04 -15.84 -37.57
C ALA A 6 63.53 -15.62 -37.31
N ALA A 7 63.19 -14.32 -37.20
CA ALA A 7 61.88 -13.68 -37.35
C ALA A 7 60.83 -13.88 -36.25
N LEU A 8 60.44 -12.78 -35.59
CA LEU A 8 59.09 -12.49 -35.09
C LEU A 8 59.00 -11.02 -34.64
N LEU A 9 58.93 -10.10 -35.62
CA LEU A 9 58.36 -8.76 -35.42
C LEU A 9 56.84 -8.90 -35.64
N GLY A 10 56.13 -9.21 -34.56
CA GLY A 10 54.68 -9.39 -34.54
C GLY A 10 53.95 -8.06 -34.32
N LEU A 11 53.04 -7.77 -35.24
CA LEU A 11 52.06 -6.69 -35.25
C LEU A 11 51.41 -6.40 -33.88
N PHE A 12 51.55 -5.17 -33.39
CA PHE A 12 50.60 -4.56 -32.44
C PHE A 12 49.90 -3.40 -33.14
N TYR A 13 48.89 -3.71 -33.95
CA TYR A 13 47.89 -2.76 -34.38
C TYR A 13 46.50 -3.41 -34.26
N ALA A 14 45.54 -2.59 -33.88
CA ALA A 14 44.09 -2.82 -33.83
C ALA A 14 43.53 -3.50 -32.57
N SER A 15 43.11 -2.68 -31.61
CA SER A 15 41.76 -2.74 -31.01
C SER A 15 41.54 -1.62 -29.98
N LEU A 16 41.53 -0.37 -30.45
CA LEU A 16 40.81 0.70 -29.74
C LEU A 16 39.32 0.52 -30.06
N ILE A 17 38.65 -0.30 -29.25
CA ILE A 17 37.19 -0.40 -29.26
C ILE A 17 36.68 0.93 -28.70
N TRP A 18 36.11 1.76 -29.57
CA TRP A 18 35.40 2.97 -29.20
C TRP A 18 34.14 2.52 -28.45
N ALA A 19 34.21 2.47 -27.12
CA ALA A 19 33.05 2.21 -26.28
C ALA A 19 32.06 3.35 -26.50
N ALA A 20 30.97 3.08 -27.22
CA ALA A 20 29.87 4.02 -27.35
C ALA A 20 29.41 4.42 -25.94
N PRO A 21 29.17 5.72 -25.66
CA PRO A 21 28.69 6.15 -24.36
C PRO A 21 27.37 5.44 -24.08
N VAL A 22 27.34 4.64 -23.02
CA VAL A 22 26.12 4.00 -22.55
C VAL A 22 25.14 5.13 -22.25
N PRO A 23 23.93 5.16 -22.86
CA PRO A 23 22.97 6.20 -22.57
C PRO A 23 22.68 6.15 -21.07
N PHE A 24 22.99 7.26 -20.39
CA PHE A 24 22.58 7.46 -19.00
C PHE A 24 21.06 7.46 -19.00
N VAL A 25 20.46 6.34 -18.60
CA VAL A 25 19.03 6.27 -18.27
C VAL A 25 18.87 7.17 -17.04
N THR A 26 18.31 8.36 -17.27
CA THR A 26 18.00 9.31 -16.22
C THR A 26 16.98 8.66 -15.30
N ALA A 27 17.33 8.42 -14.04
CA ALA A 27 16.38 7.96 -13.05
C ALA A 27 15.24 9.01 -12.96
N PRO A 28 13.96 8.59 -12.95
CA PRO A 28 12.86 9.53 -12.83
C PRO A 28 13.02 10.35 -11.55
N GLY A 29 12.90 11.67 -11.68
CA GLY A 29 13.00 12.59 -10.55
C GLY A 29 11.86 12.40 -9.54
N PRO A 30 12.03 12.89 -8.30
CA PRO A 30 11.07 12.69 -7.22
C PRO A 30 9.64 13.18 -7.53
N HIS A 31 9.52 14.25 -8.32
CA HIS A 31 8.22 14.74 -8.83
C HIS A 31 7.48 13.75 -9.74
N ALA A 32 8.19 12.86 -10.45
CA ALA A 32 7.56 11.84 -11.27
C ALA A 32 6.86 10.76 -10.43
N THR A 33 7.34 10.52 -9.20
CA THR A 33 6.69 9.59 -8.26
C THR A 33 5.46 10.23 -7.62
N GLN A 34 5.52 11.52 -7.25
CA GLN A 34 4.35 12.26 -6.75
C GLN A 34 3.21 12.29 -7.78
N GLY A 35 3.51 12.59 -9.05
CA GLY A 35 2.51 12.60 -10.13
C GLY A 35 1.89 11.23 -10.45
N ARG A 36 2.54 10.12 -10.07
CA ARG A 36 2.06 8.75 -10.34
C ARG A 36 1.17 8.16 -9.25
N LEU A 37 1.13 8.78 -8.07
CA LEU A 37 0.30 8.33 -6.94
C LEU A 37 -0.99 9.14 -6.79
N GLU A 38 -1.13 10.25 -7.51
CA GLU A 38 -2.39 10.96 -7.61
C GLU A 38 -3.26 10.43 -8.77
N PRO A 39 -4.60 10.46 -8.64
CA PRO A 39 -5.37 10.99 -7.51
C PRO A 39 -5.56 10.00 -6.34
N LEU A 40 -4.91 8.84 -6.34
CA LEU A 40 -5.13 7.79 -5.34
C LEU A 40 -4.93 8.29 -3.91
N LEU A 41 -3.84 9.00 -3.63
CA LEU A 41 -3.54 9.45 -2.27
C LEU A 41 -4.51 10.53 -1.78
N SER A 42 -4.89 11.47 -2.65
CA SER A 42 -5.98 12.43 -2.37
C SER A 42 -7.28 11.70 -2.02
N TRP A 43 -7.64 10.67 -2.78
CA TRP A 43 -8.83 9.86 -2.54
C TRP A 43 -8.73 8.98 -1.29
N PHE A 44 -7.53 8.54 -0.95
CA PHE A 44 -7.24 7.69 0.21
C PHE A 44 -6.78 8.47 1.44
N SER A 45 -7.07 9.76 1.51
CA SER A 45 -6.81 10.61 2.69
C SER A 45 -8.10 11.29 3.11
N GLY A 46 -8.37 11.33 4.42
CA GLY A 46 -9.54 11.98 4.99
C GLY A 46 -10.30 11.12 6.01
N GLU A 47 -11.51 11.58 6.31
CA GLU A 47 -12.43 10.91 7.24
C GLU A 47 -13.54 10.22 6.48
N PHE A 48 -13.83 8.96 6.82
CA PHE A 48 -14.86 8.18 6.17
C PHE A 48 -15.69 7.40 7.20
N SER A 49 -16.94 7.09 6.84
CA SER A 49 -17.89 6.36 7.70
C SER A 49 -18.67 5.33 6.92
N SER A 50 -18.91 4.16 7.53
CA SER A 50 -19.83 3.15 7.03
C SER A 50 -21.24 3.29 7.62
N GLN A 51 -21.56 4.42 8.27
CA GLN A 51 -22.87 4.65 8.89
C GLN A 51 -24.03 4.45 7.90
N GLU A 52 -23.94 4.97 6.68
CA GLU A 52 -24.99 4.78 5.66
C GLU A 52 -25.23 3.28 5.42
N GLN A 53 -24.18 2.48 5.20
CA GLN A 53 -24.28 1.03 5.05
C GLN A 53 -24.96 0.36 6.25
N ALA A 54 -24.56 0.74 7.47
CA ALA A 54 -25.11 0.18 8.69
C ALA A 54 -26.60 0.51 8.92
N THR A 55 -27.14 1.57 8.28
CA THR A 55 -28.57 1.89 8.40
C THR A 55 -29.48 0.93 7.64
N PHE A 56 -29.01 0.35 6.54
CA PHE A 56 -29.82 -0.53 5.69
C PHE A 56 -29.36 -1.99 5.70
N ASP A 57 -28.18 -2.31 6.26
CA ASP A 57 -27.67 -3.68 6.38
C ASP A 57 -27.18 -3.97 7.81
N ALA A 58 -28.04 -4.63 8.59
CA ALA A 58 -27.79 -4.95 10.00
C ALA A 58 -26.59 -5.91 10.23
N ARG A 59 -26.00 -6.49 9.17
CA ARG A 59 -24.77 -7.28 9.28
C ARG A 59 -23.55 -6.40 9.57
N PHE A 60 -23.63 -5.10 9.27
CA PHE A 60 -22.53 -4.15 9.45
C PHE A 60 -22.80 -3.25 10.65
N THR A 61 -21.91 -3.31 11.65
CA THR A 61 -21.86 -2.30 12.70
C THR A 61 -21.26 -1.03 12.12
N SER A 62 -21.81 0.15 12.43
CA SER A 62 -21.23 1.41 11.97
C SER A 62 -19.78 1.56 12.43
N ALA A 63 -18.90 1.81 11.47
CA ALA A 63 -17.47 1.97 11.67
C ALA A 63 -16.97 3.22 10.96
N GLU A 64 -15.81 3.67 11.39
CA GLU A 64 -15.15 4.89 10.99
C GLU A 64 -13.75 4.55 10.51
N LEU A 65 -13.34 5.18 9.41
CA LEU A 65 -12.02 5.04 8.83
C LEU A 65 -11.36 6.42 8.79
N ARG A 66 -10.14 6.52 9.31
CA ARG A 66 -9.35 7.75 9.30
C ARG A 66 -8.04 7.46 8.61
N LEU A 67 -7.74 8.25 7.57
CA LEU A 67 -6.56 8.11 6.74
C LEU A 67 -5.84 9.45 6.69
N VAL A 68 -4.62 9.49 7.22
CA VAL A 68 -3.83 10.72 7.28
C VAL A 68 -2.47 10.46 6.67
N GLU A 69 -2.09 11.26 5.69
CA GLU A 69 -0.75 11.20 5.15
C GLU A 69 0.27 11.67 6.20
N ILE A 70 1.37 10.94 6.32
CA ILE A 70 2.44 11.21 7.27
C ILE A 70 3.80 11.20 6.58
N TRP A 71 4.79 11.79 7.22
CA TRP A 71 6.17 11.89 6.70
C TRP A 71 6.23 12.34 5.23
N PRO A 72 5.61 13.49 4.89
CA PRO A 72 5.66 14.00 3.53
C PRO A 72 7.12 14.27 3.13
N GLY A 73 7.46 13.95 1.88
CA GLY A 73 8.79 14.15 1.35
C GLY A 73 8.94 13.73 -0.10
N GLU A 74 10.12 14.01 -0.66
CA GLU A 74 10.49 13.74 -2.06
C GLU A 74 10.96 12.29 -2.29
N GLY A 75 10.76 11.39 -1.33
CA GLY A 75 11.15 9.99 -1.46
C GLY A 75 10.27 9.20 -2.46
N PRO A 76 10.69 7.99 -2.86
CA PRO A 76 9.89 7.13 -3.74
C PRO A 76 8.64 6.54 -3.05
N PHE A 77 8.45 6.84 -1.76
CA PHE A 77 7.40 6.31 -0.92
C PHE A 77 6.53 7.42 -0.37
N ARG A 78 5.23 7.14 -0.29
CA ARG A 78 4.26 7.97 0.43
C ARG A 78 3.63 7.14 1.53
N TRP A 79 3.35 7.75 2.68
CA TRP A 79 2.97 7.03 3.88
C TRP A 79 1.64 7.53 4.40
N VAL A 80 0.74 6.61 4.76
CA VAL A 80 -0.56 6.93 5.33
C VAL A 80 -0.73 6.18 6.64
N TYR A 81 -1.00 6.93 7.70
CA TYR A 81 -1.48 6.39 8.96
C TYR A 81 -2.99 6.13 8.86
N ALA A 82 -3.42 4.95 9.30
CA ALA A 82 -4.80 4.51 9.22
C ALA A 82 -5.34 4.05 10.57
N GLU A 83 -6.53 4.52 10.94
CA GLU A 83 -7.32 3.99 12.06
C GLU A 83 -8.68 3.51 11.59
N GLN A 84 -9.10 2.37 12.15
CA GLN A 84 -10.46 1.88 12.08
C GLN A 84 -11.02 1.67 13.48
N PHE A 85 -12.19 2.23 13.75
CA PHE A 85 -12.91 2.08 15.00
C PHE A 85 -14.41 1.95 14.76
N LEU A 86 -15.11 1.31 15.69
CA LEU A 86 -16.57 1.35 15.70
C LEU A 86 -17.03 2.74 16.11
N THR A 87 -18.10 3.25 15.51
CA THR A 87 -18.63 4.60 15.80
C THR A 87 -18.94 4.77 17.30
N GLU A 88 -19.49 3.74 17.93
CA GLU A 88 -19.80 3.72 19.36
C GLU A 88 -18.56 3.60 20.27
N ARG A 89 -17.38 3.31 19.72
CA ARG A 89 -16.12 3.12 20.45
C ARG A 89 -14.98 3.95 19.85
N ALA A 90 -15.25 5.23 19.58
CA ALA A 90 -14.37 6.12 18.82
C ALA A 90 -12.96 6.37 19.41
N GLN A 91 -12.71 5.98 20.66
CA GLN A 91 -11.40 6.15 21.31
C GLN A 91 -10.51 4.89 21.25
N ARG A 92 -11.03 3.77 20.73
CA ARG A 92 -10.33 2.47 20.74
C ARG A 92 -10.35 1.86 19.34
N PRO A 93 -9.41 2.25 18.45
CA PRO A 93 -9.31 1.62 17.15
C PRO A 93 -9.05 0.14 17.29
N PHE A 94 -9.84 -0.67 16.58
CA PHE A 94 -9.64 -2.12 16.52
C PHE A 94 -8.57 -2.47 15.49
N ARG A 95 -8.25 -1.56 14.56
CA ARG A 95 -7.14 -1.69 13.63
C ARG A 95 -6.43 -0.36 13.46
N GLN A 96 -5.11 -0.40 13.62
CA GLN A 96 -4.21 0.69 13.27
C GLN A 96 -3.14 0.14 12.32
N ARG A 97 -2.85 0.87 11.25
CA ARG A 97 -1.83 0.49 10.24
C ARG A 97 -1.08 1.72 9.74
N ILE A 98 0.13 1.47 9.27
CA ILE A 98 0.85 2.39 8.39
C ILE A 98 0.85 1.75 7.01
N TYR A 99 0.43 2.48 6.00
CA TYR A 99 0.49 2.05 4.62
C TYR A 99 1.60 2.79 3.89
N ARG A 100 2.44 2.06 3.17
CA ARG A 100 3.49 2.62 2.31
C ARG A 100 3.13 2.39 0.85
N PHE A 101 3.00 3.47 0.09
CA PHE A 101 2.66 3.45 -1.33
C PHE A 101 3.91 3.65 -2.18
N SER A 102 4.03 2.89 -3.26
CA SER A 102 5.03 3.07 -4.31
C SER A 102 4.45 2.73 -5.69
N SER A 103 4.75 3.55 -6.69
CA SER A 103 4.41 3.26 -8.08
C SER A 103 5.37 2.22 -8.66
N LEU A 104 4.85 1.33 -9.50
CA LEU A 104 5.61 0.30 -10.20
C LEU A 104 5.82 0.68 -11.68
N PRO A 105 6.85 0.13 -12.35
CA PRO A 105 7.11 0.42 -13.76
C PRO A 105 5.96 0.04 -14.71
N ASP A 106 5.18 -0.98 -14.35
CA ASP A 106 4.01 -1.46 -15.10
C ASP A 106 2.73 -0.64 -14.87
N GLY A 107 2.83 0.47 -14.14
CA GLY A 107 1.71 1.37 -13.85
C GLY A 107 0.85 0.93 -12.66
N ARG A 108 1.11 -0.22 -12.04
CA ARG A 108 0.46 -0.59 -10.77
C ARG A 108 1.01 0.22 -9.61
N ILE A 109 0.25 0.25 -8.52
CA ILE A 109 0.67 0.83 -7.25
C ILE A 109 0.74 -0.31 -6.23
N LEU A 110 1.87 -0.42 -5.55
CA LEU A 110 2.03 -1.32 -4.42
C LEU A 110 1.72 -0.56 -3.13
N MET A 111 0.78 -1.08 -2.35
CA MET A 111 0.44 -0.60 -1.02
C MET A 111 0.88 -1.66 0.00
N ALA A 112 2.02 -1.43 0.64
CA ALA A 112 2.53 -2.30 1.69
C ALA A 112 1.86 -1.95 3.03
N GLU A 113 1.48 -2.98 3.79
CA GLU A 113 0.89 -2.82 5.13
C GLU A 113 1.96 -3.04 6.21
N LEU A 114 2.07 -2.10 7.14
CA LEU A 114 3.01 -2.15 8.25
C LEU A 114 2.29 -2.01 9.59
N THR A 115 2.80 -2.72 10.60
CA THR A 115 2.39 -2.58 12.00
C THR A 115 3.36 -1.69 12.77
N MET A 116 2.84 -1.10 13.85
CA MET A 116 3.59 -0.25 14.76
C MET A 116 3.80 -0.97 16.10
N PRO A 117 4.95 -0.80 16.75
CA PRO A 117 5.11 -1.24 18.13
C PRO A 117 4.19 -0.41 19.03
N ARG A 118 3.54 -1.04 20.01
CA ARG A 118 2.62 -0.37 20.96
C ARG A 118 1.59 0.52 20.26
N ALA A 119 0.94 0.00 19.21
CA ALA A 119 0.04 0.77 18.34
C ALA A 119 -1.00 1.63 19.11
N THR A 120 -1.49 1.15 20.26
CA THR A 120 -2.43 1.87 21.13
C THR A 120 -1.94 3.24 21.59
N ASP A 121 -0.62 3.45 21.70
CA ASP A 121 -0.02 4.73 22.09
C ASP A 121 -0.26 5.82 21.02
N PHE A 122 -0.52 5.40 19.78
CA PHE A 122 -0.79 6.29 18.64
C PHE A 122 -2.29 6.48 18.36
N ALA A 123 -3.18 5.90 19.17
CA ALA A 123 -4.63 6.04 18.95
C ALA A 123 -5.07 7.52 19.01
N GLY A 124 -5.82 7.96 18.01
CA GLY A 124 -6.22 9.34 17.80
C GLY A 124 -5.15 10.21 17.12
N ALA A 125 -4.04 9.65 16.64
CA ALA A 125 -3.00 10.43 15.96
C ALA A 125 -3.47 11.12 14.67
N TRP A 126 -4.58 10.67 14.08
CA TRP A 126 -5.20 11.38 12.97
C TRP A 126 -5.72 12.79 13.33
N ARG A 127 -6.04 13.05 14.62
CA ARG A 127 -6.36 14.39 15.15
C ARG A 127 -5.15 15.08 15.78
N ARG A 128 -4.19 14.28 16.24
CA ARG A 128 -2.99 14.71 16.97
C ARG A 128 -1.76 14.11 16.30
N PRO A 129 -1.37 14.61 15.10
CA PRO A 129 -0.28 14.03 14.34
C PRO A 129 1.04 13.96 15.12
N GLU A 130 1.24 14.85 16.10
CA GLU A 130 2.42 14.89 16.97
C GLU A 130 2.64 13.59 17.77
N LEU A 131 1.60 12.77 17.97
CA LEU A 131 1.76 11.45 18.57
C LEU A 131 2.69 10.54 17.74
N LEU A 132 2.78 10.76 16.43
CA LEU A 132 3.60 10.00 15.51
C LEU A 132 5.03 10.55 15.39
N ASP A 133 5.37 11.67 16.03
CA ASP A 133 6.71 12.30 15.92
C ASP A 133 7.83 11.39 16.43
N SER A 134 7.51 10.52 17.39
CA SER A 134 8.44 9.53 17.93
C SER A 134 8.58 8.25 17.08
N LEU A 135 7.71 8.09 16.08
CA LEU A 135 7.66 6.92 15.22
C LEU A 135 8.52 7.15 13.98
N THR A 136 9.36 6.19 13.64
CA THR A 136 10.18 6.20 12.43
C THR A 136 9.89 4.97 11.56
N PRO A 137 10.12 5.05 10.24
CA PRO A 137 9.95 3.90 9.35
C PRO A 137 10.71 2.64 9.79
N GLN A 138 11.87 2.78 10.45
CA GLN A 138 12.71 1.66 10.90
C GLN A 138 12.09 0.88 12.08
N GLN A 139 11.17 1.49 12.82
CA GLN A 139 10.45 0.83 13.92
C GLN A 139 9.24 0.03 13.41
N LEU A 140 8.83 0.23 12.15
CA LEU A 140 7.69 -0.44 11.58
C LEU A 140 8.02 -1.87 11.18
N SER A 141 7.06 -2.78 11.38
CA SER A 141 7.18 -4.16 10.93
C SER A 141 6.33 -4.38 9.68
N LEU A 142 6.96 -4.78 8.57
CA LEU A 142 6.26 -5.12 7.35
C LEU A 142 5.42 -6.39 7.55
N ARG A 143 4.14 -6.34 7.16
CA ARG A 143 3.32 -7.55 7.00
C ARG A 143 3.60 -8.17 5.64
N ALA A 144 4.71 -8.90 5.55
CA ALA A 144 5.14 -9.54 4.30
C ALA A 144 4.04 -10.44 3.74
N GLY A 145 3.75 -10.31 2.45
CA GLY A 145 2.68 -11.05 1.76
C GLY A 145 1.28 -10.42 1.86
N CYS A 146 1.13 -9.36 2.68
CA CYS A 146 -0.11 -8.59 2.81
C CYS A 146 -0.10 -7.29 1.98
N GLU A 147 0.82 -7.16 1.02
CA GLU A 147 0.82 -6.02 0.12
C GLU A 147 -0.36 -6.08 -0.84
N ILE A 148 -1.05 -4.94 -1.01
CA ILE A 148 -2.17 -4.80 -1.94
C ILE A 148 -1.63 -4.22 -3.25
N TRP A 149 -1.93 -4.91 -4.35
CA TRP A 149 -1.55 -4.50 -5.70
C TRP A 149 -2.72 -3.79 -6.35
N LEU A 150 -2.60 -2.47 -6.47
CA LEU A 150 -3.66 -1.58 -6.97
C LEU A 150 -3.46 -1.28 -8.45
N THR A 151 -4.54 -1.38 -9.21
CA THR A 151 -4.59 -1.04 -10.62
C THR A 151 -5.72 -0.04 -10.85
N ARG A 152 -5.45 0.99 -11.63
CA ARG A 152 -6.47 1.96 -12.07
C ARG A 152 -7.42 1.29 -13.06
N GLN A 153 -8.71 1.36 -12.77
CA GLN A 153 -9.78 0.77 -13.57
C GLN A 153 -10.22 1.75 -14.68
N PRO A 154 -10.96 1.28 -15.71
CA PRO A 154 -11.49 2.15 -16.77
C PRO A 154 -12.37 3.31 -16.25
N GLY A 155 -13.12 3.10 -15.16
CA GLY A 155 -13.92 4.16 -14.51
C GLY A 155 -13.09 5.20 -13.74
N GLY A 156 -11.79 4.97 -13.61
CA GLY A 156 -10.84 5.86 -12.96
C GLY A 156 -10.55 5.52 -11.49
N GLU A 157 -11.41 4.73 -10.84
CA GLU A 157 -11.17 4.19 -9.50
C GLU A 157 -9.97 3.23 -9.47
N TYR A 158 -9.44 2.99 -8.27
CA TYR A 158 -8.40 1.98 -8.06
C TYR A 158 -9.00 0.76 -7.40
N LYS A 159 -8.58 -0.42 -7.86
CA LYS A 159 -8.94 -1.71 -7.29
C LYS A 159 -7.69 -2.54 -7.09
N GLY A 160 -7.64 -3.25 -5.97
CA GLY A 160 -6.52 -4.14 -5.68
C GLY A 160 -6.87 -5.21 -4.67
N GLN A 161 -5.96 -6.14 -4.53
CA GLN A 161 -6.03 -7.19 -3.52
C GLN A 161 -4.64 -7.66 -3.12
N THR A 162 -4.57 -8.37 -2.00
CA THR A 162 -3.38 -9.15 -1.65
C THR A 162 -3.24 -10.36 -2.59
N ARG A 163 -2.02 -10.89 -2.69
CA ARG A 163 -1.81 -12.16 -3.38
C ARG A 163 -2.45 -13.28 -2.56
N VAL A 164 -3.38 -14.01 -3.18
CA VAL A 164 -4.14 -15.10 -2.53
C VAL A 164 -3.16 -16.14 -1.99
N GLY A 165 -3.29 -16.49 -0.70
CA GLY A 165 -2.40 -17.48 -0.06
C GLY A 165 -1.16 -16.92 0.62
N HIS A 166 -0.87 -15.62 0.51
CA HIS A 166 0.41 -15.07 0.98
C HIS A 166 0.32 -14.24 2.27
N CYS A 167 -0.81 -13.60 2.53
CA CYS A 167 -0.96 -12.78 3.73
C CYS A 167 -1.32 -13.65 4.92
N ALA A 168 -0.36 -13.90 5.81
CA ALA A 168 -0.58 -14.68 7.02
C ALA A 168 -1.44 -13.93 8.05
N THR A 169 -2.28 -14.68 8.76
CA THR A 169 -3.07 -14.22 9.90
C THR A 169 -3.26 -15.38 10.86
N ASP A 170 -3.45 -15.11 12.14
CA ASP A 170 -3.88 -16.06 13.18
C ASP A 170 -5.26 -15.69 13.77
N PHE A 171 -5.80 -14.55 13.35
CA PHE A 171 -7.08 -14.03 13.82
C PHE A 171 -8.26 -14.94 13.45
N GLY A 172 -9.13 -15.23 14.42
CA GLY A 172 -10.38 -15.95 14.21
C GLY A 172 -10.22 -17.40 13.72
N GLY A 173 -9.07 -18.03 14.01
CA GLY A 173 -8.78 -19.40 13.58
C GLY A 173 -8.47 -19.55 12.09
N ALA A 174 -8.22 -18.44 11.39
CA ALA A 174 -7.69 -18.43 10.03
C ALA A 174 -6.17 -18.49 10.02
N THR A 175 -5.60 -18.92 8.90
CA THR A 175 -4.15 -18.93 8.64
C THR A 175 -3.76 -18.00 7.50
N THR A 176 -4.70 -17.73 6.58
CA THR A 176 -4.50 -16.85 5.43
C THR A 176 -5.60 -15.79 5.38
N LEU A 177 -5.22 -14.58 4.99
CA LEU A 177 -6.09 -13.45 4.74
C LEU A 177 -6.01 -13.03 3.27
N VAL A 178 -7.15 -12.72 2.66
CA VAL A 178 -7.22 -12.01 1.38
C VAL A 178 -7.93 -10.70 1.63
N GLN A 179 -7.24 -9.60 1.36
CA GLN A 179 -7.78 -8.24 1.51
C GLN A 179 -8.06 -7.71 0.12
N TYR A 180 -9.22 -7.11 -0.07
CA TYR A 180 -9.61 -6.44 -1.29
C TYR A 180 -9.92 -4.97 -0.96
N LEU A 181 -9.48 -4.10 -1.86
CA LEU A 181 -9.54 -2.66 -1.67
C LEU A 181 -10.04 -2.00 -2.95
N TRP A 182 -11.00 -1.08 -2.80
CA TRP A 182 -11.41 -0.15 -3.83
C TRP A 182 -11.30 1.26 -3.29
N ILE A 183 -10.70 2.15 -4.09
CA ILE A 183 -10.49 3.56 -3.75
C ILE A 183 -11.08 4.39 -4.87
N GLY A 184 -12.10 5.18 -4.55
CA GLY A 184 -12.68 6.18 -5.42
C GLY A 184 -12.63 7.57 -4.78
N PRO A 185 -13.09 8.62 -5.49
CA PRO A 185 -13.04 10.00 -4.99
C PRO A 185 -13.72 10.18 -3.63
N ASP A 186 -14.87 9.52 -3.47
CA ASP A 186 -15.80 9.78 -2.37
C ASP A 186 -15.96 8.57 -1.44
N SER A 187 -15.28 7.46 -1.73
CA SER A 187 -15.43 6.24 -0.96
C SER A 187 -14.20 5.33 -0.98
N VAL A 188 -14.07 4.58 0.11
CA VAL A 188 -13.13 3.48 0.25
C VAL A 188 -13.93 2.23 0.61
N ARG A 189 -13.77 1.15 -0.16
CA ARG A 189 -14.38 -0.15 0.14
C ARG A 189 -13.31 -1.15 0.54
N LEU A 190 -13.54 -1.86 1.63
CA LEU A 190 -12.65 -2.86 2.18
C LEU A 190 -13.39 -4.19 2.37
N LEU A 191 -12.83 -5.26 1.85
CA LEU A 191 -13.33 -6.61 2.08
C LEU A 191 -12.17 -7.50 2.50
N ASP A 192 -12.27 -8.04 3.70
CA ASP A 192 -11.34 -9.03 4.21
C ASP A 192 -12.04 -10.40 4.22
N ARG A 193 -11.36 -11.41 3.69
CA ARG A 193 -11.78 -12.81 3.76
C ARG A 193 -10.64 -13.65 4.28
N ALA A 194 -10.92 -14.48 5.28
CA ALA A 194 -9.88 -15.29 5.88
C ALA A 194 -10.23 -16.77 5.85
N TYR A 195 -9.19 -17.59 5.67
CA TYR A 195 -9.28 -19.00 5.37
C TYR A 195 -8.36 -19.79 6.31
N ASP A 196 -8.74 -21.02 6.63
CA ASP A 196 -7.83 -21.97 7.29
C ASP A 196 -6.96 -22.74 6.29
N ASN A 197 -6.12 -23.65 6.79
CA ASN A 197 -5.21 -24.47 5.97
C ASN A 197 -5.93 -25.39 4.98
N GLY A 198 -7.23 -25.68 5.20
CA GLY A 198 -8.06 -26.45 4.28
C GLY A 198 -8.74 -25.59 3.21
N ALA A 199 -8.40 -24.30 3.12
CA ALA A 199 -9.06 -23.30 2.28
C ALA A 199 -10.55 -23.08 2.63
N HIS A 200 -10.99 -23.44 3.84
CA HIS A 200 -12.33 -23.12 4.31
C HIS A 200 -12.38 -21.70 4.85
N GLN A 201 -13.36 -20.91 4.41
CA GLN A 201 -13.56 -19.56 4.90
C GLN A 201 -13.96 -19.59 6.38
N ARG A 202 -13.22 -18.85 7.21
CA ARG A 202 -13.42 -18.73 8.66
C ARG A 202 -14.26 -17.52 9.01
N TRP A 203 -13.96 -16.40 8.38
CA TRP A 203 -14.66 -15.14 8.58
C TRP A 203 -14.49 -14.22 7.37
N GLY A 204 -15.26 -13.13 7.38
CA GLY A 204 -15.41 -12.24 6.23
C GLY A 204 -16.70 -12.52 5.49
N SER A 205 -17.21 -11.51 4.79
CA SER A 205 -18.47 -11.61 4.05
C SER A 205 -18.28 -12.39 2.74
N PRO A 206 -19.19 -13.32 2.39
CA PRO A 206 -19.19 -13.95 1.07
C PRO A 206 -19.60 -12.97 -0.04
N GLY A 207 -20.30 -11.89 0.31
CA GLY A 207 -20.73 -10.84 -0.61
C GLY A 207 -19.92 -9.56 -0.41
N GLU A 208 -20.57 -8.56 0.20
CA GLU A 208 -20.08 -7.19 0.30
C GLU A 208 -19.09 -6.96 1.45
N GLY A 209 -18.15 -6.04 1.23
CA GLY A 209 -17.26 -5.50 2.27
C GLY A 209 -17.83 -4.26 2.97
N TYR A 210 -17.06 -3.69 3.88
CA TYR A 210 -17.38 -2.38 4.45
C TYR A 210 -17.22 -1.29 3.38
N VAL A 211 -18.25 -0.46 3.22
CA VAL A 211 -18.23 0.72 2.34
C VAL A 211 -18.13 1.96 3.22
N TYR A 212 -17.00 2.65 3.16
CA TYR A 212 -16.78 3.89 3.88
C TYR A 212 -16.96 5.07 2.95
N LEU A 213 -17.95 5.92 3.21
CA LEU A 213 -18.20 7.15 2.47
C LEU A 213 -17.46 8.32 3.14
N ARG A 214 -16.88 9.21 2.33
CA ARG A 214 -16.16 10.39 2.80
C ARG A 214 -17.11 11.30 3.60
N LYS A 215 -16.69 11.73 4.79
CA LYS A 215 -17.42 12.72 5.60
C LYS A 215 -17.33 14.10 4.95
N GLY A 216 -18.42 14.85 5.00
CA GLY A 216 -18.48 16.22 4.49
C GLY A 216 -18.97 16.35 3.04
N MET A 217 -19.18 15.26 2.31
CA MET A 217 -19.97 15.30 1.08
C MET A 217 -21.45 15.15 1.41
N ARG A 218 -22.20 16.25 1.22
CA ARG A 218 -23.64 16.16 1.04
C ARG A 218 -23.89 15.55 -0.34
N ARG A 219 -24.67 14.47 -0.39
CA ARG A 219 -25.17 13.96 -1.67
C ARG A 219 -26.19 14.98 -2.19
N GLY A 220 -25.78 15.85 -3.12
CA GLY A 220 -26.67 16.82 -3.79
C GLY A 220 -26.29 18.29 -3.65
N GLU A 221 -25.08 18.67 -4.03
CA GLU A 221 -24.77 20.00 -4.58
C GLU A 221 -24.22 19.85 -6.00
#